data_AF-A0A816I1P0-F1
#
_entry.id   AF-A0A816I1P0-F1
#
_cell.length_a   1.000
_cell.length_b   1.000
_cell.length_c   1.000
_cell.angle_alpha   90.00
_cell.angle_beta   90.00
_cell.angle_gamma   90.00
#
_symmetry.space_group_name_H-M   'P 1'
#
loop_
_entity.id
_entity.type
_entity.pdbx_description
1 polymer ?
#
loop_
_entity_poly.entity_id
_entity_poly.type
_entity_poly.pdbx_seq_one_letter_code
_entity_poly.pdbx_strand_id
1 'polypeptide(L)'
;MLISTFYFVLFYQEIVSVFSWGRVGHNLIAHLAQSQLASSTNNWIQNYIPRNLSGDLSAIASWADMTVDPNTNSLGPKNWLWSRELHVALTPDWSCKYISSRDCLNDRCLEEALKNYSQRLIDNNYD
;
A
#
# COMPACT_ATOMS: atom_id res chain seq x y z
N MET A 1 -17.32 -25.97 -55.09
CA MET A 1 -16.09 -25.83 -54.29
C MET A 1 -16.17 -24.50 -53.55
N LEU A 2 -16.68 -24.49 -52.33
CA LEU A 2 -16.84 -23.28 -51.51
C LEU A 2 -15.71 -23.30 -50.47
N ILE A 3 -14.75 -22.38 -50.61
CA ILE A 3 -13.64 -22.23 -49.67
C ILE A 3 -14.16 -21.38 -48.51
N SER A 4 -14.43 -22.02 -47.38
CA SER A 4 -14.83 -21.34 -46.14
C SER A 4 -13.58 -20.79 -45.47
N THR A 5 -13.30 -19.50 -45.62
CA THR A 5 -12.23 -18.81 -44.91
C THR A 5 -12.64 -18.60 -43.45
N PHE A 6 -12.08 -19.40 -42.53
CA PHE A 6 -12.19 -19.16 -41.10
C PHE A 6 -11.22 -18.03 -40.71
N TYR A 7 -11.75 -16.86 -40.35
CA TYR A 7 -10.96 -15.79 -39.74
C TYR A 7 -10.74 -16.13 -38.26
N PHE A 8 -9.52 -16.55 -37.92
CA PHE A 8 -9.08 -16.66 -36.53
C PHE A 8 -8.80 -15.24 -35.99
N VAL A 9 -9.70 -14.69 -35.19
CA VAL A 9 -9.44 -13.44 -34.45
C VAL A 9 -8.53 -13.78 -33.28
N LEU A 10 -7.24 -13.47 -33.42
CA LEU A 10 -6.29 -13.52 -32.31
C LEU A 10 -6.58 -12.34 -31.38
N PHE A 11 -7.30 -12.60 -30.28
CA PHE A 11 -7.37 -11.65 -29.17
C PHE A 11 -5.99 -11.60 -28.50
N TYR A 12 -5.22 -10.56 -28.79
CA TYR A 12 -4.02 -10.21 -28.02
C TYR A 12 -4.47 -9.82 -26.60
N GLN A 13 -4.36 -10.75 -25.66
CA GLN A 13 -4.51 -10.44 -24.24
C GLN A 13 -3.19 -9.79 -23.80
N GLU A 14 -3.14 -8.46 -23.84
CA GLU A 14 -2.08 -7.67 -23.21
C GLU A 14 -2.06 -8.04 -21.71
N ILE A 15 -1.07 -8.83 -21.29
CA ILE A 15 -0.83 -9.09 -19.87
C ILE A 15 -0.24 -7.79 -19.31
N VAL A 16 -1.12 -6.91 -18.82
CA VAL A 16 -0.69 -5.72 -18.08
C VAL A 16 -0.06 -6.20 -16.77
N SER A 17 1.27 -6.27 -16.75
CA SER A 17 2.02 -6.50 -15.52
C SER A 17 1.94 -5.25 -14.66
N VAL A 18 1.18 -5.32 -13.56
CA VAL A 18 1.14 -4.26 -12.57
C VAL A 18 2.21 -4.55 -11.52
N PHE A 19 3.15 -3.62 -11.34
CA PHE A 19 4.16 -3.71 -10.30
C PHE A 19 3.69 -2.99 -9.04
N SER A 20 4.04 -3.52 -7.88
CA SER A 20 3.87 -2.80 -6.61
C SER A 20 4.76 -1.56 -6.56
N TRP A 21 4.38 -0.58 -5.73
CA TRP A 21 5.20 0.60 -5.53
C TRP A 21 6.50 0.24 -4.82
N GLY A 22 7.61 0.82 -5.28
CA GLY A 22 8.83 0.96 -4.50
C GLY A 22 8.88 2.33 -3.81
N ARG A 23 10.04 2.66 -3.24
CA ARG A 23 10.25 3.93 -2.52
C ARG A 23 9.79 5.18 -3.27
N VAL A 24 10.13 5.28 -4.56
CA VAL A 24 9.74 6.43 -5.40
C VAL A 24 8.21 6.52 -5.54
N GLY A 25 7.53 5.40 -5.71
CA GLY A 25 6.07 5.34 -5.82
C GLY A 25 5.38 5.78 -4.53
N HIS A 26 5.82 5.24 -3.39
CA HIS A 26 5.30 5.64 -2.09
C HIS A 26 5.48 7.14 -1.81
N ASN A 27 6.68 7.67 -2.08
CA ASN A 27 6.96 9.10 -1.91
C ASN A 27 6.06 9.96 -2.81
N LEU A 28 5.90 9.59 -4.09
CA LEU A 28 5.06 10.33 -5.03
C LEU A 28 3.60 10.35 -4.59
N ILE A 29 3.04 9.20 -4.21
CA ILE A 29 1.63 9.12 -3.74
C ILE A 29 1.43 9.97 -2.49
N ALA A 30 2.33 9.89 -1.51
CA ALA A 30 2.24 10.69 -0.29
C ALA A 30 2.36 12.20 -0.57
N HIS A 31 3.24 12.61 -1.49
CA HIS A 31 3.38 14.00 -1.90
C HIS A 31 2.09 14.53 -2.56
N LEU A 32 1.52 13.75 -3.48
CA LEU A 32 0.26 14.10 -4.15
C LEU A 32 -0.94 14.11 -3.20
N ALA A 33 -0.96 13.23 -2.19
CA ALA A 33 -1.99 13.24 -1.17
C ALA A 33 -1.87 14.49 -0.30
N GLN A 34 -0.66 14.81 0.18
CA GLN A 34 -0.42 15.94 1.06
C GLN A 34 -0.79 17.29 0.42
N SER A 35 -0.54 17.45 -0.88
CA SER A 35 -0.90 18.67 -1.62
C SER A 35 -2.42 18.91 -1.73
N GLN A 36 -3.24 17.88 -1.48
CA GLN A 36 -4.71 17.95 -1.51
C GLN A 36 -5.32 18.10 -0.10
N LEU A 37 -4.52 18.09 0.96
CA LEU A 37 -5.02 18.21 2.33
C LEU A 37 -5.38 19.65 2.70
N ALA A 38 -6.41 19.80 3.54
CA ALA A 38 -6.73 21.08 4.15
C ALA A 38 -5.56 21.58 5.02
N SER A 39 -5.43 22.90 5.16
CA SER A 39 -4.36 23.50 5.98
C SER A 39 -4.39 23.04 7.44
N SER A 40 -5.58 22.81 8.01
CA SER A 40 -5.73 22.25 9.35
C SER A 40 -5.13 20.85 9.48
N THR A 41 -5.34 19.99 8.48
CA THR A 41 -4.78 18.63 8.45
C THR A 41 -3.27 18.67 8.27
N ASN A 42 -2.75 19.55 7.41
CA ASN A 42 -1.31 19.74 7.24
C ASN A 42 -0.63 20.22 8.54
N ASN A 43 -1.28 21.08 9.32
CA ASN A 43 -0.79 21.49 10.64
C ASN A 43 -0.84 20.35 11.65
N TRP A 44 -1.89 19.53 11.63
CA TRP A 44 -2.00 18.36 12.50
C TRP A 44 -0.89 17.35 12.22
N ILE A 45 -0.60 17.02 10.95
CA ILE A 45 0.48 16.09 10.55
C ILE A 45 1.84 16.52 11.11
N GLN A 46 2.14 17.81 11.14
CA GLN A 46 3.42 18.32 11.67
C GLN A 46 3.70 17.89 13.13
N ASN A 47 2.66 17.62 13.92
CA ASN A 47 2.82 17.18 15.31
C ASN A 47 3.29 15.71 15.42
N TYR A 48 3.06 14.89 14.39
CA TYR A 48 3.36 13.44 14.42
C TYR A 48 4.56 13.05 13.55
N ILE A 49 4.98 13.93 12.63
CA ILE A 49 6.18 13.73 11.82
C ILE A 49 7.41 14.23 12.58
N PRO A 50 8.55 13.51 12.54
CA PRO A 50 9.80 13.98 13.13
C PRO A 50 10.15 15.42 12.72
N ARG A 51 10.50 16.26 13.69
CA ARG A 51 10.73 17.71 13.48
C ARG A 51 11.72 18.04 12.36
N ASN A 52 12.72 17.19 12.15
CA ASN A 52 13.74 17.37 11.11
C ASN A 52 13.21 17.16 9.67
N LEU A 53 12.00 16.62 9.52
CA LEU A 53 11.35 16.41 8.23
C LEU A 53 10.32 17.51 7.91
N SER A 54 10.13 18.49 8.81
CA SER A 54 9.27 19.66 8.58
C SER A 54 7.84 19.32 8.11
N GLY A 55 7.28 18.20 8.60
CA GLY A 55 5.95 17.75 8.21
C GLY A 55 5.85 17.12 6.80
N ASP A 56 6.95 16.83 6.13
CA ASP A 56 6.96 16.17 4.81
C ASP A 56 6.50 14.71 4.93
N LEU A 57 5.27 14.42 4.49
CA LEU A 57 4.71 13.08 4.52
C LEU A 57 5.41 12.14 3.54
N SER A 58 5.93 12.68 2.43
CA SER A 58 6.64 11.88 1.41
C SER A 58 7.96 11.33 1.95
N ALA A 59 8.59 12.00 2.91
CA ALA A 59 9.83 11.57 3.52
C ALA A 59 9.68 10.29 4.36
N ILE A 60 8.49 10.02 4.90
CA ILE A 60 8.20 8.84 5.73
C ILE A 60 7.38 7.76 5.02
N ALA A 61 6.94 8.00 3.78
CA ALA A 61 5.97 7.15 3.09
C ALA A 61 6.43 5.68 2.89
N SER A 62 7.75 5.45 2.89
CA SER A 62 8.34 4.11 2.76
C SER A 62 8.81 3.50 4.10
N TRP A 63 8.54 4.17 5.23
CA TRP A 63 9.03 3.74 6.54
C TRP A 63 8.55 2.33 6.93
N ALA A 64 7.31 1.98 6.56
CA ALA A 64 6.75 0.65 6.84
C ALA A 64 7.56 -0.47 6.14
N ASP A 65 7.96 -0.26 4.89
CA ASP A 65 8.82 -1.22 4.15
C ASP A 65 10.23 -1.28 4.75
N MET A 66 10.80 -0.12 5.11
CA MET A 66 12.14 -0.05 5.69
C MET A 66 12.23 -0.74 7.05
N THR A 67 11.16 -0.69 7.82
CA THR A 67 11.12 -1.23 9.18
C THR A 67 11.25 -2.75 9.20
N VAL A 68 10.82 -3.44 8.14
CA VAL A 68 10.94 -4.90 8.00
C VAL A 68 12.17 -5.35 7.21
N ASP A 69 12.88 -4.42 6.57
CA ASP A 69 14.05 -4.71 5.74
C ASP A 69 15.36 -4.64 6.56
N PRO A 70 16.16 -5.73 6.62
CA PRO A 70 17.41 -5.76 7.36
C PRO A 70 18.48 -4.79 6.84
N ASN A 71 18.37 -4.32 5.59
CA ASN A 71 19.32 -3.37 5.03
C ASN A 71 19.04 -1.93 5.45
N THR A 72 17.83 -1.65 5.95
CA THR A 72 17.39 -0.30 6.29
C THR A 72 17.00 -0.15 7.77
N ASN A 73 16.69 -1.23 8.48
CA ASN A 73 16.48 -1.25 9.92
C ASN A 73 17.54 -2.10 10.64
N SER A 74 18.58 -1.46 11.19
CA SER A 74 19.62 -2.12 11.98
C SER A 74 19.20 -2.44 13.42
N LEU A 75 18.07 -1.91 13.90
CA LEU A 75 17.61 -2.04 15.29
C LEU A 75 16.79 -3.31 15.55
N GLY A 76 16.59 -4.14 14.54
CA GLY A 76 15.89 -5.42 14.67
C GLY A 76 14.66 -5.51 13.76
N PRO A 77 14.84 -5.78 12.46
CA PRO A 77 13.73 -5.91 11.50
C PRO A 77 12.80 -7.07 11.89
N LYS A 78 13.33 -8.07 12.62
CA LYS A 78 12.59 -9.21 13.15
C LYS A 78 11.43 -8.81 14.06
N ASN A 79 11.57 -7.70 14.79
CA ASN A 79 10.52 -7.20 15.70
C ASN A 79 9.27 -6.71 14.94
N TRP A 80 9.39 -6.52 13.64
CA TRP A 80 8.36 -5.93 12.78
C TRP A 80 7.90 -6.88 11.68
N LEU A 81 8.42 -8.11 11.60
CA LEU A 81 8.01 -9.07 10.57
C LEU A 81 6.51 -9.36 10.58
N TRP A 82 5.85 -9.18 11.73
CA TRP A 82 4.41 -9.29 11.87
C TRP A 82 3.65 -8.29 10.99
N SER A 83 4.24 -7.16 10.58
CA SER A 83 3.55 -6.17 9.74
C SER A 83 3.59 -6.52 8.26
N ARG A 84 4.40 -7.49 7.80
CA ARG A 84 4.58 -7.80 6.37
C ARG A 84 3.28 -8.15 5.65
N GLU A 85 2.41 -8.91 6.30
CA GLU A 85 1.12 -9.32 5.74
C GLU A 85 0.16 -8.14 5.56
N LEU A 86 0.40 -7.03 6.26
CA LEU A 86 -0.43 -5.82 6.18
C LEU A 86 -0.19 -4.99 4.90
N HIS A 87 0.84 -5.32 4.11
CA HIS A 87 1.16 -4.56 2.88
C HIS A 87 0.35 -5.04 1.66
N VAL A 88 -0.31 -6.19 1.74
CA VAL A 88 -0.92 -6.86 0.58
C VAL A 88 -2.25 -7.51 0.93
N ALA A 89 -3.03 -7.83 -0.11
CA ALA A 89 -4.13 -8.78 -0.06
C ALA A 89 -3.85 -9.86 -1.11
N LEU A 90 -3.72 -11.11 -0.67
CA LEU A 90 -3.36 -12.22 -1.55
C LEU A 90 -4.63 -12.87 -2.10
N THR A 91 -4.86 -12.75 -3.40
CA THR A 91 -5.98 -13.41 -4.08
C THR A 91 -5.50 -14.70 -4.75
N PRO A 92 -6.35 -15.73 -4.90
CA PRO A 92 -6.02 -16.91 -5.69
C PRO A 92 -5.62 -16.53 -7.12
N ASP A 93 -4.65 -17.25 -7.66
CA ASP A 93 -4.16 -17.05 -9.02
C ASP A 93 -5.33 -17.01 -10.02
N TRP A 94 -5.26 -16.06 -10.96
CA TRP A 94 -6.25 -15.88 -12.04
C TRP A 94 -7.68 -15.54 -11.60
N SER A 95 -7.93 -15.34 -10.30
CA SER A 95 -9.28 -14.98 -9.82
C SER A 95 -9.68 -13.55 -10.20
N CYS A 96 -8.71 -12.65 -10.34
CA CYS A 96 -8.88 -11.21 -10.64
C CYS A 96 -9.98 -10.52 -9.82
N LYS A 97 -10.29 -11.07 -8.64
CA LYS A 97 -11.39 -10.63 -7.78
C LYS A 97 -10.99 -10.79 -6.33
N TYR A 98 -11.01 -9.67 -5.63
CA TYR A 98 -10.86 -9.61 -4.20
C TYR A 98 -12.16 -9.98 -3.48
N ILE A 99 -12.08 -10.87 -2.49
CA ILE A 99 -13.16 -11.27 -1.60
C ILE A 99 -12.60 -11.25 -0.17
N SER A 100 -12.97 -10.24 0.60
CA SER A 100 -12.43 -9.97 1.96
C SER A 100 -12.41 -11.23 2.85
N SER A 101 -13.53 -11.95 2.94
CA SER A 101 -13.64 -13.16 3.78
C SER A 101 -12.74 -14.33 3.38
N ARG A 102 -12.18 -14.32 2.16
CA ARG A 102 -11.26 -15.36 1.63
C ARG A 102 -9.82 -14.86 1.62
N ASP A 103 -9.61 -13.62 1.21
CA ASP A 103 -8.29 -13.06 0.88
C ASP A 103 -7.64 -12.30 2.05
N CYS A 104 -8.42 -11.96 3.08
CA CYS A 104 -7.95 -11.34 4.31
C CYS A 104 -8.09 -12.29 5.49
N LEU A 105 -7.17 -13.24 5.61
CA LEU A 105 -7.22 -14.22 6.69
C LEU A 105 -6.76 -13.62 8.02
N ASN A 106 -7.48 -13.92 9.10
CA ASN A 106 -7.16 -13.54 10.49
C ASN A 106 -6.97 -12.03 10.70
N ASP A 107 -7.64 -11.19 9.90
CA ASP A 107 -7.51 -9.74 9.90
C ASP A 107 -6.07 -9.23 9.61
N ARG A 108 -5.29 -10.03 8.88
CA ARG A 108 -3.87 -9.75 8.57
C ARG A 108 -3.70 -9.52 7.08
N CYS A 109 -4.22 -8.39 6.61
CA CYS A 109 -4.08 -7.93 5.23
C CYS A 109 -4.13 -6.39 5.15
N LEU A 110 -3.94 -5.85 3.95
CA LEU A 110 -4.02 -4.41 3.68
C LEU A 110 -5.37 -3.77 4.04
N GLU A 111 -6.50 -4.44 3.78
CA GLU A 111 -7.83 -3.90 4.11
C GLU A 111 -7.98 -3.65 5.62
N GLU A 112 -7.62 -4.63 6.45
CA GLU A 112 -7.73 -4.51 7.90
C GLU A 112 -6.67 -3.60 8.51
N ALA A 113 -5.49 -3.49 7.89
CA ALA A 113 -4.51 -2.48 8.24
C ALA A 113 -5.08 -1.06 8.06
N LEU A 114 -5.71 -0.79 6.92
CA LEU A 114 -6.35 0.51 6.65
C LEU A 114 -7.44 0.81 7.68
N LYS A 115 -8.31 -0.15 8.01
CA LYS A 115 -9.37 0.03 9.02
C LYS A 115 -8.78 0.31 10.40
N ASN A 116 -7.83 -0.50 10.86
CA ASN A 116 -7.20 -0.38 12.16
C ASN A 116 -6.49 0.97 12.32
N TYR A 117 -5.57 1.32 11.41
CA TYR A 117 -4.81 2.56 11.54
C TYR A 117 -5.68 3.80 11.33
N SER A 118 -6.74 3.73 10.53
CA SER A 118 -7.74 4.82 10.45
C SER A 118 -8.47 5.02 11.79
N GLN A 119 -8.87 3.92 12.44
CA GLN A 119 -9.52 3.99 13.75
C GLN A 119 -8.59 4.57 14.82
N ARG A 120 -7.31 4.20 14.79
CA ARG A 120 -6.30 4.73 15.73
C ARG A 120 -6.04 6.22 15.55
N LEU A 121 -6.15 6.76 14.33
CA LEU A 121 -5.98 8.18 14.05
C LEU A 121 -7.11 9.06 14.64
N ILE A 122 -8.29 8.49 14.87
CA ILE A 122 -9.44 9.21 15.46
C ILE A 122 -9.67 8.84 16.93
N ASP A 123 -8.83 7.97 17.49
CA ASP A 123 -8.89 7.56 18.89
C ASP A 123 -8.03 8.49 19.74
N ASN A 124 -8.69 9.38 20.49
CA ASN A 124 -8.06 10.37 21.36
C ASN A 124 -7.31 9.75 22.56
N ASN A 125 -7.36 8.44 22.77
CA ASN A 125 -6.61 7.78 23.84
C ASN A 125 -5.10 7.62 23.53
N TYR A 126 -4.68 7.91 22.29
CA TYR A 126 -3.29 7.81 21.85
C TYR A 126 -2.59 9.17 21.67
N ASP A 127 -3.26 10.28 22.01
CA ASP A 127 -2.75 11.67 21.98
C ASP A 127 -2.30 12.16 23.37
#